data_AF-A0A5P1ES88-F1
#
_entry.id   AF-A0A5P1ES88-F1
#
_cell.length_a   1.000
_cell.length_b   1.000
_cell.length_c   1.000
_cell.angle_alpha   90.00
_cell.angle_beta   90.00
_cell.angle_gamma   90.00
#
_symmetry.space_group_name_H-M   'P 1'
#
loop_
_entity.id
_entity.type
_entity.pdbx_description
1 polymer ?
#
loop_
_entity_poly.entity_id
_entity_poly.type
_entity_poly.pdbx_seq_one_letter_code
_entity_poly.pdbx_strand_id
1 'polypeptide(L)'
;MMRTFPTKLLLLLSSLMLIMILATSGSVLEVDREQQQQQQQWCVASDKATDEGLQEALDWACSTQGGANCSSIQPSGICFLPNTLKDHASFAFNDYWQKFKGQGGTCDFKGSALLVHADPSHDLCAFPLLP
;
A
#
# COMPACT_ATOMS: atom_id res chain seq x y z
N MET A 1 4.81 -12.15 53.68
CA MET A 1 5.36 -10.79 53.94
C MET A 1 4.93 -9.89 52.78
N MET A 2 3.88 -9.09 52.96
CA MET A 2 3.49 -8.06 51.99
C MET A 2 4.52 -6.94 52.05
N ARG A 3 5.31 -6.77 51.00
CA ARG A 3 6.24 -5.66 50.88
C ARG A 3 5.38 -4.39 50.75
N THR A 4 5.27 -3.63 51.83
CA THR A 4 4.67 -2.30 51.82
C THR A 4 5.60 -1.39 51.03
N PHE A 5 5.30 -1.20 49.75
CA PHE A 5 6.02 -0.22 48.96
C PHE A 5 5.68 1.17 49.51
N PRO A 6 6.68 2.02 49.81
CA PRO A 6 6.42 3.33 50.37
C PRO A 6 5.56 4.12 49.38
N THR A 7 4.48 4.72 49.85
CA THR A 7 3.55 5.52 49.03
C THR A 7 4.28 6.58 48.19
N LYS A 8 5.40 7.09 48.68
CA LYS A 8 6.33 7.97 47.95
C LYS A 8 6.91 7.32 46.69
N LEU A 9 7.29 6.03 46.73
CA LEU A 9 7.80 5.31 45.57
C LEU A 9 6.70 5.03 44.54
N LEU A 10 5.48 4.73 45.00
CA LEU A 10 4.35 4.54 44.10
C LEU A 10 3.96 5.84 43.39
N LEU A 11 4.00 6.97 44.10
CA LEU A 11 3.78 8.32 43.55
C LEU A 11 4.90 8.78 42.61
N LEU A 12 6.15 8.40 42.90
CA LEU A 12 7.28 8.66 42.00
C LEU A 12 7.16 7.85 40.71
N LEU A 13 6.75 6.57 40.78
CA LEU A 13 6.55 5.73 39.60
C LEU A 13 5.37 6.19 38.74
N SER A 14 4.27 6.66 39.33
CA SER A 14 3.14 7.23 38.58
C SER A 14 3.48 8.58 37.94
N SER A 15 4.26 9.42 38.64
CA SER A 15 4.78 10.67 38.09
C SER A 15 5.76 10.43 36.94
N LEU A 16 6.65 9.44 37.06
CA LEU A 16 7.52 9.02 35.95
C LEU A 16 6.71 8.51 34.75
N MET A 17 5.67 7.69 34.98
CA MET A 17 4.77 7.24 33.91
C MET A 17 4.08 8.44 33.21
N LEU A 18 3.62 9.43 33.96
CA LEU A 18 2.98 10.64 33.41
C LEU A 18 3.98 11.51 32.61
N ILE A 19 5.22 11.64 33.11
CA ILE A 19 6.29 12.37 32.42
C ILE A 19 6.68 11.67 31.10
N MET A 20 6.70 10.32 31.08
CA MET A 20 6.95 9.56 29.85
C MET A 20 5.83 9.75 28.83
N ILE A 21 4.56 9.80 29.27
CA ILE A 21 3.40 10.09 28.41
C ILE A 21 3.49 11.51 27.83
N LEU A 22 3.93 12.49 28.62
CA LEU A 22 4.10 13.88 28.17
C LEU A 22 5.38 14.11 27.34
N ALA A 23 6.41 13.28 27.49
CA ALA A 23 7.62 13.34 26.68
C ALA A 23 7.39 12.77 25.26
N THR A 24 6.35 11.94 25.07
CA THR A 24 5.98 11.43 23.73
C THR A 24 5.22 12.43 22.85
N SER A 25 4.83 13.59 23.37
CA SER A 25 4.16 14.65 22.58
C SER A 25 5.11 15.72 22.00
N GLY A 26 6.43 15.54 22.14
CA GLY A 26 7.44 16.53 21.75
C GLY A 26 8.07 16.38 20.35
N SER A 27 7.70 15.37 19.55
CA SER A 27 8.35 15.13 18.25
C SER A 27 7.42 14.60 17.14
N VAL A 28 6.12 14.88 17.19
CA VAL A 28 5.17 14.45 16.14
C VAL A 28 5.05 15.48 14.99
N LEU A 29 5.68 16.67 15.09
CA LEU A 29 5.46 17.76 14.12
C LEU A 29 6.64 18.03 13.16
N GLU A 30 7.43 17.01 12.82
CA GLU A 30 8.40 17.12 11.71
C GLU A 30 8.53 15.80 10.89
N VAL A 31 7.51 14.94 10.97
CA VAL A 31 7.39 13.71 10.16
C VAL A 31 6.07 13.72 9.39
N ASP A 32 5.79 14.78 8.62
CA ASP A 32 4.60 14.81 7.75
C ASP A 32 4.97 14.47 6.30
N ARG A 33 6.08 15.04 5.79
CA ARG A 33 6.42 14.95 4.36
C ARG A 33 7.18 13.68 3.96
N GLU A 34 7.96 13.08 4.86
CA GLU A 34 8.75 11.87 4.55
C GLU A 34 7.99 10.55 4.83
N GLN A 35 7.02 10.54 5.76
CA GLN A 35 6.16 9.37 5.99
C GLN A 35 4.97 9.28 5.02
N GLN A 36 4.43 10.41 4.54
CA GLN A 36 3.40 10.37 3.49
C GLN A 36 3.91 9.75 2.18
N GLN A 37 5.18 9.98 1.83
CA GLN A 37 5.81 9.33 0.67
C GLN A 37 6.05 7.83 0.87
N GLN A 38 6.21 7.35 2.11
CA GLN A 38 6.28 5.92 2.42
C GLN A 38 4.91 5.23 2.39
N GLN A 39 3.80 5.98 2.45
CA GLN A 39 2.44 5.44 2.37
C GLN A 39 1.88 5.37 0.95
N GLN A 40 2.45 6.14 0.01
CA GLN A 40 2.02 6.18 -1.38
C GLN A 40 2.82 5.17 -2.20
N GLN A 41 2.32 3.95 -2.23
CA GLN A 41 2.87 2.87 -3.05
C GLN A 41 1.85 2.45 -4.09
N TRP A 42 2.35 1.92 -5.20
CA TRP A 42 1.56 1.29 -6.25
C TRP A 42 2.05 -0.11 -6.52
N CYS A 43 1.14 -1.01 -6.88
CA CYS A 43 1.49 -2.35 -7.32
C CYS A 43 1.54 -2.38 -8.84
N VAL A 44 2.71 -2.60 -9.43
CA VAL A 44 2.89 -2.58 -10.90
C VAL A 44 3.48 -3.89 -11.40
N ALA A 45 3.35 -4.15 -12.70
CA ALA A 45 3.93 -5.32 -13.34
C ALA A 45 5.47 -5.29 -13.25
N SER A 46 6.05 -6.45 -12.95
CA SER A 46 7.49 -6.64 -12.84
C SER A 46 8.15 -6.76 -14.21
N ASP A 47 9.28 -6.06 -14.39
CA ASP A 47 10.16 -6.23 -15.57
C ASP A 47 10.71 -7.66 -15.71
N LYS A 48 10.66 -8.45 -14.64
CA LYS A 48 11.14 -9.83 -14.59
C LYS A 48 10.03 -10.85 -14.88
N ALA A 49 8.78 -10.42 -15.01
CA ALA A 49 7.66 -11.30 -15.33
C ALA A 49 7.80 -11.82 -16.77
N THR A 50 7.40 -13.07 -16.99
CA THR A 50 7.20 -13.59 -18.35
C THR A 50 5.86 -13.10 -18.89
N ASP A 51 5.72 -12.94 -20.21
CA ASP A 51 4.45 -12.55 -20.83
C ASP A 51 3.31 -13.51 -20.45
N GLU A 52 3.58 -14.81 -20.40
CA GLU A 52 2.62 -15.83 -19.98
C GLU A 52 2.16 -15.63 -18.53
N GLY A 53 3.10 -15.49 -17.58
CA GLY A 53 2.77 -15.27 -16.18
C GLY A 53 2.03 -13.94 -15.96
N LEU A 54 2.39 -12.92 -16.74
CA LEU A 54 1.76 -11.61 -16.69
C LEU A 54 0.33 -11.64 -17.24
N GLN A 55 0.10 -12.35 -18.33
CA GLN A 55 -1.24 -12.55 -18.90
C GLN A 55 -2.14 -13.36 -17.95
N GLU A 56 -1.65 -14.47 -17.40
CA GLU A 56 -2.42 -15.26 -16.42
C GLU A 56 -2.81 -14.43 -15.19
N ALA A 57 -1.87 -13.63 -14.68
CA ALA A 57 -2.12 -12.77 -13.54
C ALA A 57 -3.09 -11.62 -13.86
N LEU A 58 -3.00 -11.02 -15.04
CA LEU A 58 -3.94 -10.00 -15.51
C LEU A 58 -5.35 -10.58 -15.66
N ASP A 59 -5.49 -11.74 -16.31
CA ASP A 59 -6.76 -12.43 -16.49
C ASP A 59 -7.42 -12.73 -15.15
N TRP A 60 -6.63 -13.22 -14.18
CA TRP A 60 -7.10 -13.43 -12.81
C TRP A 60 -7.51 -12.12 -12.14
N ALA A 61 -6.70 -11.05 -12.22
CA ALA A 61 -7.02 -9.77 -11.60
C ALA A 61 -8.36 -9.21 -12.10
N CYS A 62 -8.58 -9.29 -13.42
CA CYS A 62 -9.80 -8.82 -14.08
C CYS A 62 -11.00 -9.76 -13.95
N SER A 63 -10.79 -11.00 -13.50
CA SER A 63 -11.87 -11.94 -13.22
C SER A 63 -12.70 -11.51 -12.01
N THR A 64 -13.84 -12.16 -11.80
CA THR A 64 -14.68 -11.94 -10.62
C THR A 64 -14.00 -12.38 -9.32
N GLN A 65 -13.00 -13.26 -9.40
CA GLN A 65 -12.20 -13.71 -8.27
C GLN A 65 -11.14 -12.69 -7.86
N GLY A 66 -10.52 -12.00 -8.82
CA GLY A 66 -9.57 -10.92 -8.56
C GLY A 66 -10.28 -9.64 -8.14
N GLY A 67 -11.31 -9.22 -8.88
CA GLY A 67 -12.11 -8.05 -8.53
C GLY A 67 -11.45 -6.69 -8.85
N ALA A 68 -10.40 -6.68 -9.69
CA ALA A 68 -9.89 -5.45 -10.26
C ALA A 68 -10.92 -4.85 -11.24
N ASN A 69 -11.01 -3.52 -11.30
CA ASN A 69 -11.81 -2.80 -12.28
C ASN A 69 -11.00 -2.61 -13.56
N CYS A 70 -11.10 -3.59 -14.46
CA CYS A 70 -10.38 -3.55 -15.73
C CYS A 70 -11.09 -2.78 -16.85
N SER A 71 -12.15 -2.02 -16.56
CA SER A 71 -12.84 -1.22 -17.60
C SER A 71 -11.95 -0.11 -18.17
N SER A 72 -11.08 0.50 -17.35
CA SER A 72 -10.16 1.55 -17.78
C SER A 72 -9.09 1.10 -18.78
N ILE A 73 -8.78 -0.20 -18.83
CA ILE A 73 -7.77 -0.79 -19.73
C ILE A 73 -8.40 -1.47 -20.96
N GLN A 74 -9.72 -1.49 -21.07
CA GLN A 74 -10.39 -2.00 -22.28
C GLN A 74 -10.24 -1.03 -23.46
N PRO A 75 -10.47 -1.48 -24.70
CA PRO A 75 -10.61 -0.57 -25.83
C PRO A 75 -11.62 0.54 -25.49
N SER A 76 -11.26 1.81 -25.74
CA SER A 76 -11.96 3.05 -25.31
C SER A 76 -11.76 3.51 -23.85
N GLY A 77 -11.08 2.71 -23.02
CA GLY A 77 -10.73 3.08 -21.66
C GLY A 77 -9.63 4.15 -21.59
N ILE A 78 -9.64 4.95 -20.53
CA ILE A 78 -8.69 6.06 -20.31
C ILE A 78 -7.24 5.59 -20.11
N CYS A 79 -7.05 4.34 -19.71
CA CYS A 79 -5.76 3.68 -19.48
C CYS A 79 -5.48 2.60 -20.54
N PHE A 80 -6.14 2.66 -21.69
CA PHE A 80 -5.88 1.71 -22.77
C PHE A 80 -4.50 1.92 -23.42
N LEU A 81 -4.04 3.17 -23.50
CA LEU A 81 -2.73 3.51 -24.05
C LEU A 81 -1.73 3.77 -22.92
N PRO A 82 -0.48 3.31 -23.05
CA PRO A 82 0.03 2.46 -24.13
C PRO A 82 -0.60 1.05 -24.12
N ASN A 83 -0.92 0.53 -25.32
CA ASN A 83 -1.59 -0.76 -25.47
C ASN A 83 -0.57 -1.90 -25.39
N THR A 84 -0.07 -2.15 -24.19
CA THR A 84 0.82 -3.27 -23.90
C THR A 84 0.28 -4.11 -22.74
N LEU A 85 0.62 -5.40 -22.73
CA LEU A 85 0.26 -6.30 -21.66
C LEU A 85 0.74 -5.78 -20.30
N LYS A 86 1.94 -5.20 -20.25
CA LYS A 86 2.57 -4.72 -19.02
C LYS A 86 1.86 -3.52 -18.42
N ASP A 87 1.45 -2.58 -19.26
CA ASP A 87 0.75 -1.37 -18.80
C ASP A 87 -0.66 -1.71 -18.31
N HIS A 88 -1.37 -2.57 -19.04
CA HIS A 88 -2.68 -3.08 -18.63
C HIS A 88 -2.61 -3.89 -17.33
N ALA A 89 -1.63 -4.79 -17.21
CA ALA A 89 -1.38 -5.55 -15.99
C ALA A 89 -1.03 -4.64 -14.82
N SER A 90 -0.17 -3.64 -15.02
CA SER A 90 0.19 -2.70 -13.96
C SER A 90 -1.03 -1.97 -13.41
N PHE A 91 -1.92 -1.49 -14.28
CA PHE A 91 -3.14 -0.82 -13.83
C PHE A 91 -4.06 -1.77 -13.06
N ALA A 92 -4.30 -2.98 -13.58
CA ALA A 92 -5.16 -3.97 -12.94
C ALA A 92 -4.60 -4.45 -11.59
N PHE A 93 -3.29 -4.67 -11.50
CA PHE A 93 -2.61 -5.08 -10.27
C PHE A 93 -2.71 -4.01 -9.20
N ASN A 94 -2.54 -2.74 -9.58
CA ASN A 94 -2.68 -1.63 -8.66
C ASN A 94 -4.13 -1.52 -8.17
N ASP A 95 -5.12 -1.51 -9.05
CA ASP A 95 -6.52 -1.41 -8.65
C ASP A 95 -6.93 -2.56 -7.70
N TYR A 96 -6.53 -3.80 -8.00
CA TYR A 96 -6.68 -4.94 -7.08
C TYR A 96 -6.02 -4.67 -5.72
N TRP A 97 -4.72 -4.39 -5.73
CA TRP A 97 -3.94 -4.32 -4.51
C TRP A 97 -4.44 -3.19 -3.61
N GLN A 98 -4.78 -2.04 -4.17
CA GLN A 98 -5.32 -0.91 -3.41
C GLN A 98 -6.64 -1.26 -2.72
N LYS A 99 -7.51 -2.04 -3.36
CA LYS A 99 -8.80 -2.48 -2.77
C LYS A 99 -8.64 -3.50 -1.64
N PHE A 100 -7.66 -4.39 -1.76
CA PHE A 100 -7.56 -5.57 -0.90
C PHE A 100 -6.35 -5.59 0.04
N LYS A 101 -5.40 -4.65 -0.05
CA LYS A 101 -4.22 -4.57 0.83
C LYS A 101 -4.58 -4.58 2.32
N GLY A 102 -5.66 -3.90 2.71
CA GLY A 102 -6.16 -3.89 4.10
C GLY A 102 -6.79 -5.21 4.57
N GLN A 103 -7.06 -6.12 3.64
CA GLN A 103 -7.67 -7.44 3.88
C GLN A 103 -6.66 -8.59 3.64
N GLY A 104 -5.37 -8.27 3.50
CA GLY A 104 -4.31 -9.25 3.23
C GLY A 104 -4.04 -9.52 1.74
N GLY A 105 -4.63 -8.75 0.83
CA GLY A 105 -4.24 -8.74 -0.58
C GLY A 105 -2.78 -8.33 -0.73
N THR A 106 -2.01 -9.08 -1.52
CA THR A 106 -0.57 -8.86 -1.70
C THR A 106 -0.26 -8.35 -3.11
N CYS A 107 0.83 -7.61 -3.24
CA CYS A 107 1.40 -7.23 -4.53
C CYS A 107 2.47 -8.25 -4.92
N ASP A 108 2.05 -9.48 -5.23
CA ASP A 108 2.97 -10.55 -5.62
C ASP A 108 2.62 -11.11 -7.01
N PHE A 109 1.35 -11.49 -7.23
CA PHE A 109 0.89 -12.06 -8.50
C PHE A 109 1.82 -13.18 -9.01
N LYS A 110 2.23 -14.08 -8.09
CA LYS A 110 3.22 -15.15 -8.33
C LYS A 110 4.59 -14.63 -8.80
N GLY A 111 5.03 -13.51 -8.24
CA GLY A 111 6.25 -12.80 -8.64
C GLY A 111 6.14 -11.93 -9.89
N SER A 112 4.93 -11.76 -10.46
CA SER A 112 4.70 -10.95 -11.65
C SER A 112 4.51 -9.46 -11.34
N ALA A 113 4.46 -9.06 -10.07
CA ALA A 113 4.28 -7.68 -9.65
C ALA A 113 5.30 -7.25 -8.59
N LEU A 114 5.46 -5.94 -8.41
CA LEU A 114 6.24 -5.35 -7.33
C LEU A 114 5.66 -4.00 -6.88
N LEU A 115 5.98 -3.62 -5.65
CA LEU A 115 5.64 -2.31 -5.10
C LEU A 115 6.64 -1.25 -5.55
N VAL A 116 6.12 -0.14 -6.04
CA VAL A 116 6.89 1.06 -6.40
C VAL A 116 6.39 2.27 -5.61
N HIS A 117 7.30 3.23 -5.40
CA HIS A 117 6.99 4.52 -4.76
C HIS A 117 6.92 5.67 -5.80
N ALA A 118 7.33 5.39 -7.03
CA ALA A 118 7.17 6.33 -8.13
C ALA A 118 5.76 6.17 -8.70
N ASP A 119 5.01 7.27 -8.81
CA ASP A 119 3.68 7.27 -9.40
C ASP A 119 3.75 6.80 -10.86
N PRO A 120 3.12 5.65 -11.19
CA PRO A 120 3.11 5.12 -12.56
C PRO A 120 2.09 5.82 -13.47
N SER A 121 1.32 6.78 -12.95
CA SER A 121 0.34 7.54 -13.73
C SER A 121 0.99 8.30 -14.88
N HIS A 122 0.31 8.34 -16.02
CA HIS A 122 0.76 9.07 -17.21
C HIS A 122 -0.44 9.62 -17.98
N ASP A 123 -0.26 10.76 -18.65
CA ASP A 123 -1.30 11.43 -19.44
C ASP A 123 -2.65 11.55 -18.69
N LEU A 124 -3.68 10.87 -19.17
CA LEU A 124 -5.02 10.79 -18.57
C LEU A 124 -5.24 9.52 -17.74
N CYS A 125 -4.28 8.60 -17.75
CA CYS A 125 -4.32 7.38 -16.98
C CYS A 125 -3.77 7.62 -15.57
N ALA A 126 -4.68 7.90 -14.64
CA ALA A 126 -4.35 8.01 -13.22
C ALA A 126 -4.46 6.64 -12.54
N PHE A 127 -3.39 6.18 -11.92
CA PHE A 127 -3.41 4.96 -11.12
C PHE A 127 -4.08 5.23 -9.77
N PRO A 128 -5.09 4.44 -9.37
CA PRO A 128 -5.81 4.69 -8.14
C PRO A 128 -4.89 4.57 -6.91
N LEU A 129 -5.04 5.49 -5.97
CA LEU A 129 -4.53 5.37 -4.59
C LEU A 129 -5.76 5.31 -3.67
N LEU A 130 -6.02 4.13 -3.11
CA LEU A 130 -7.16 3.95 -2.20
C LEU A 130 -6.68 3.99 -0.73
N PRO A 131 -7.47 4.59 0.18
CA PRO A 131 -7.17 4.63 1.61
C PRO A 131 -7.01 3.25 2.24
#